data_AF-E1R4W2-F1
#
_entry.id   AF-E1R4W2-F1
#
_cell.length_a   1.000
_cell.length_b   1.000
_cell.length_c   1.000
_cell.angle_alpha   90.00
_cell.angle_beta   90.00
_cell.angle_gamma   90.00
#
_symmetry.space_group_name_H-M   'P 1'
#
loop_
_entity.id
_entity.type
_entity.pdbx_description
1 polymer ?
#
loop_
_entity_poly.entity_id
_entity_poly.type
_entity_poly.pdbx_seq_one_letter_code
_entity_poly.pdbx_strand_id
1 'polypeptide(L)'
;MNTIRHCYYIIEPYLYYFIIYSFFGWVIESTYRSIFELKRPVNSGFLYGPFIPIYGFGGVSIVLAGSVLNHLSVFVQVFVFTSLATTLEFGTSLIFEKLYSLKLWDYSKFFMNVQGRICLLYSTYWAVLSIVFIRYIHPGIESFHNTLSPKLTVLLSAVFLLYLSVDLYFSARIYRCFSVFAIGLKADRFGSMLRTTLMRPLYVFPNLHIVFFRNLNPIGIIYLTSFLQTLKRKPRDRDRSIFGEICKEITNNPKYQELKEIRHHSSDLYSHNIKVAWYAFLVADKARLNTREMVRGALLHDFFFYDWRTEKSERFILPHGFSHPILSVKNAEEIYGPLTSVERDIISKHMWPLTLVPPLYLESFLVSIIDKAVASMEWLSLIWVKRKDS
;
A
#
# COMPACT_ATOMS: atom_id res chain seq x y z
N MET A 1 24.23 30.92 -12.99
CA MET A 1 23.60 29.91 -13.89
C MET A 1 24.56 28.82 -14.38
N ASN A 2 25.88 29.07 -14.55
CA ASN A 2 26.82 28.06 -15.04
C ASN A 2 27.15 26.93 -14.05
N THR A 3 27.25 27.22 -12.75
CA THR A 3 27.59 26.21 -11.72
C THR A 3 26.52 25.12 -11.57
N ILE A 4 25.24 25.51 -11.62
CA ILE A 4 24.11 24.57 -11.52
C ILE A 4 24.09 23.63 -12.72
N ARG A 5 24.19 24.17 -13.94
CA ARG A 5 24.28 23.34 -15.16
C ARG A 5 25.46 22.35 -15.09
N HIS A 6 26.61 22.80 -14.61
CA HIS A 6 27.80 21.95 -14.50
C HIS A 6 27.60 20.80 -13.49
N CYS A 7 27.06 21.06 -12.30
CA CYS A 7 26.75 20.01 -11.33
C CYS A 7 25.74 18.99 -11.88
N TYR A 8 24.75 19.44 -12.66
CA TYR A 8 23.76 18.54 -13.27
C TYR A 8 24.38 17.56 -14.27
N TYR A 9 25.31 18.01 -15.13
CA TYR A 9 25.99 17.11 -16.06
C TYR A 9 26.90 16.09 -15.37
N ILE A 10 27.37 16.38 -14.16
CA ILE A 10 28.17 15.44 -13.36
C ILE A 10 27.28 14.38 -12.69
N ILE A 11 26.08 14.76 -12.22
CA ILE A 11 25.19 13.87 -11.46
C ILE A 11 24.28 13.04 -12.38
N GLU A 12 23.94 13.57 -13.55
CA GLU A 12 22.98 12.95 -14.47
C GLU A 12 23.30 11.49 -14.85
N PRO A 13 24.56 11.12 -15.19
CA PRO A 13 24.85 9.74 -15.58
C PRO A 13 24.52 8.76 -14.45
N TYR A 14 24.78 9.13 -13.19
CA TYR A 14 24.46 8.30 -12.03
C TYR A 14 22.96 8.18 -11.76
N LEU A 15 22.18 9.22 -12.06
CA LEU A 15 20.71 9.12 -12.03
C LEU A 15 20.23 8.14 -13.10
N TYR A 16 20.73 8.26 -14.34
CA TYR A 16 20.40 7.32 -15.40
C TYR A 16 20.75 5.87 -15.01
N TYR A 17 21.95 5.65 -14.49
CA TYR A 17 22.41 4.35 -14.01
C TYR A 17 21.53 3.80 -12.89
N PHE A 18 21.18 4.63 -11.89
CA PHE A 18 20.27 4.23 -10.82
C PHE A 18 18.95 3.67 -11.36
N ILE A 19 18.38 4.29 -12.41
CA ILE A 19 17.12 3.88 -13.04
C ILE A 19 17.26 2.50 -13.67
N ILE A 20 18.25 2.35 -14.55
CA ILE A 20 18.46 1.12 -15.31
C ILE A 20 18.79 -0.04 -14.36
N TYR A 21 19.62 0.20 -13.34
CA TYR A 21 19.99 -0.85 -12.38
C TYR A 21 18.82 -1.24 -11.48
N SER A 22 17.97 -0.28 -11.07
CA SER A 22 16.74 -0.58 -10.32
C SER A 22 15.77 -1.43 -11.15
N PHE A 23 15.68 -1.18 -12.45
CA PHE A 23 14.86 -1.97 -13.38
C PHE A 23 15.42 -3.37 -13.60
N PHE A 24 16.72 -3.51 -13.85
CA PHE A 24 17.35 -4.82 -14.01
C PHE A 24 17.30 -5.65 -12.72
N GLY A 25 17.47 -5.01 -11.57
CA GLY A 25 17.21 -5.64 -10.28
C GLY A 25 15.79 -6.19 -10.19
N TRP A 26 14.79 -5.40 -10.59
CA TRP A 26 13.41 -5.86 -10.68
C TRP A 26 13.22 -7.03 -11.64
N VAL A 27 13.82 -7.00 -12.83
CA VAL A 27 13.74 -8.11 -13.80
C VAL A 27 14.30 -9.39 -13.20
N ILE A 28 15.48 -9.32 -12.57
CA ILE A 28 16.15 -10.48 -11.97
C ILE A 28 15.30 -11.05 -10.85
N GLU A 29 14.92 -10.22 -9.88
CA GLU A 29 14.18 -10.68 -8.70
C GLU A 29 12.76 -11.14 -9.07
N SER A 30 12.04 -10.38 -9.89
CA SER A 30 10.69 -10.75 -10.32
C SER A 30 10.68 -12.02 -11.16
N THR A 31 11.66 -12.21 -12.05
CA THR A 31 11.78 -13.46 -12.83
C THR A 31 12.09 -14.64 -11.91
N TYR A 32 13.08 -14.49 -11.02
CA TYR A 32 13.47 -15.55 -10.08
C TYR A 32 12.27 -15.99 -9.24
N ARG A 33 11.56 -15.05 -8.61
CA ARG A 33 10.42 -15.36 -7.75
C ARG A 33 9.22 -15.88 -8.54
N SER A 34 9.01 -15.40 -9.75
CA SER A 34 7.92 -15.88 -10.61
C SER A 34 8.11 -17.34 -11.03
N ILE A 35 9.34 -17.73 -11.39
CA ILE A 35 9.64 -19.07 -11.90
C ILE A 35 9.85 -20.07 -10.76
N PHE A 36 10.74 -19.73 -9.82
CA PHE A 36 11.25 -20.70 -8.84
C PHE A 36 10.45 -20.73 -7.54
N GLU A 37 9.92 -19.60 -7.08
CA GLU A 37 9.20 -19.54 -5.80
C GLU A 37 7.69 -19.73 -5.97
N LEU A 38 7.06 -18.95 -6.85
CA LEU A 38 5.60 -18.80 -6.88
C LEU A 38 4.92 -19.44 -8.10
N LYS A 39 5.69 -19.87 -9.10
CA LYS A 39 5.22 -20.50 -10.36
C LYS A 39 4.13 -19.68 -11.08
N ARG A 40 4.19 -18.35 -10.97
CA ARG A 40 3.30 -17.39 -11.62
C ARG A 40 3.96 -16.01 -11.70
N PRO A 41 3.59 -15.14 -12.66
CA PRO A 41 4.13 -13.79 -12.74
C PRO A 41 3.87 -12.99 -11.45
N VAL A 42 4.94 -12.48 -10.86
CA VAL A 42 4.91 -11.67 -9.64
C VAL A 42 5.77 -10.44 -9.82
N ASN A 43 5.19 -9.29 -9.46
CA ASN A 43 5.89 -8.02 -9.37
C ASN A 43 6.56 -7.92 -7.98
N SER A 44 7.87 -8.17 -7.93
CA SER A 44 8.67 -8.18 -6.71
C SER A 44 9.07 -6.78 -6.26
N GLY A 45 9.58 -6.68 -5.03
CA GLY A 45 10.02 -5.43 -4.44
C GLY A 45 8.92 -4.59 -3.80
N PHE A 46 9.37 -3.49 -3.18
CA PHE A 46 8.52 -2.60 -2.40
C PHE A 46 7.66 -1.66 -3.25
N LEU A 47 8.22 -1.11 -4.33
CA LEU A 47 7.51 -0.15 -5.19
C LEU A 47 6.41 -0.85 -6.00
N TYR A 48 5.41 -0.13 -6.45
CA TYR A 48 4.37 -0.68 -7.33
C TYR A 48 4.85 -0.84 -8.77
N GLY A 49 5.70 0.07 -9.22
CA GLY A 49 6.39 0.03 -10.49
C GLY A 49 7.46 -1.06 -10.57
N PRO A 50 7.96 -1.32 -11.78
CA PRO A 50 8.95 -2.35 -12.06
C PRO A 50 10.37 -1.94 -11.64
N PHE A 51 10.55 -1.49 -10.39
CA PHE A 51 11.83 -0.97 -9.91
C PHE A 51 12.11 -1.46 -8.49
N ILE A 52 13.33 -1.93 -8.26
CA ILE A 52 13.83 -2.31 -6.94
C ILE A 52 15.02 -1.41 -6.60
N PRO A 53 14.80 -0.31 -5.83
CA PRO A 53 15.82 0.73 -5.61
C PRO A 53 17.14 0.25 -5.01
N ILE A 54 17.14 -0.84 -4.23
CA ILE A 54 18.37 -1.36 -3.62
C ILE A 54 19.40 -1.76 -4.70
N TYR A 55 18.97 -2.27 -5.85
CA TYR A 55 19.88 -2.54 -6.97
C TYR A 55 20.40 -1.27 -7.63
N GLY A 56 19.57 -0.22 -7.71
CA GLY A 56 19.97 1.12 -8.14
C GLY A 56 21.10 1.69 -7.27
N PHE A 57 20.87 1.73 -5.96
CA PHE A 57 21.87 2.20 -4.99
C PHE A 57 23.13 1.33 -5.02
N GLY A 58 22.99 0.00 -5.09
CA GLY A 58 24.12 -0.93 -5.13
C GLY A 58 24.98 -0.73 -6.37
N GLY A 59 24.38 -0.70 -7.56
CA GLY A 59 25.10 -0.52 -8.82
C GLY A 59 25.82 0.84 -8.88
N VAL A 60 25.15 1.94 -8.51
CA VAL A 60 25.80 3.27 -8.48
C VAL A 60 26.94 3.31 -7.46
N SER A 61 26.77 2.69 -6.28
CA SER A 61 27.84 2.62 -5.27
C SER A 61 29.05 1.86 -5.78
N ILE A 62 28.86 0.77 -6.53
CA ILE A 62 29.94 -0.01 -7.14
C ILE A 62 30.64 0.80 -8.24
N VAL A 63 29.90 1.51 -9.10
CA VAL A 63 30.49 2.37 -10.15
C VAL A 63 31.35 3.48 -9.52
N LEU A 64 30.83 4.16 -8.49
CA LEU A 64 31.55 5.21 -7.78
C LEU A 64 32.80 4.67 -7.07
N ALA A 65 32.69 3.49 -6.43
CA ALA A 65 33.86 2.85 -5.82
C ALA A 65 34.86 2.38 -6.89
N GLY A 66 34.39 1.86 -8.02
CA GLY A 66 35.23 1.37 -9.11
C GLY A 66 36.04 2.47 -9.76
N SER A 67 35.49 3.69 -9.91
CA SER A 67 36.24 4.83 -10.47
C SER A 67 37.41 5.24 -9.58
N VAL A 68 37.30 5.06 -8.25
CA VAL A 68 38.37 5.35 -7.28
C VAL A 68 39.35 4.19 -7.15
N LEU A 69 38.88 2.94 -7.19
CA LEU A 69 39.65 1.74 -6.88
C LEU A 69 40.23 1.01 -8.10
N ASN A 70 40.06 1.56 -9.30
CA ASN A 70 40.49 0.95 -10.57
C ASN A 70 41.98 0.56 -10.61
N HIS A 71 42.83 1.27 -9.88
CA HIS A 71 44.28 1.05 -9.78
C HIS A 71 44.66 -0.08 -8.81
N LEU A 72 43.71 -0.54 -7.97
CA LEU A 72 43.94 -1.61 -7.01
C LEU A 72 43.68 -2.99 -7.65
N SER A 73 44.20 -4.03 -7.01
CA SER A 73 43.97 -5.41 -7.45
C SER A 73 42.48 -5.75 -7.50
N VAL A 74 42.10 -6.64 -8.42
CA VAL A 74 40.71 -7.13 -8.56
C VAL A 74 40.20 -7.72 -7.24
N PHE A 75 41.06 -8.36 -6.45
CA PHE A 75 40.69 -8.89 -5.13
C PHE A 75 40.21 -7.79 -4.18
N VAL A 76 40.92 -6.66 -4.12
CA VAL A 76 40.53 -5.53 -3.27
C VAL A 76 39.24 -4.89 -3.77
N GLN A 77 39.09 -4.71 -5.09
CA GLN A 77 37.87 -4.16 -5.68
C GLN A 77 36.64 -5.02 -5.33
N VAL A 78 36.72 -6.34 -5.58
CA VAL A 78 35.63 -7.27 -5.28
C VAL A 78 35.30 -7.30 -3.80
N PHE A 79 36.31 -7.27 -2.93
CA PHE A 79 36.10 -7.20 -1.48
C PHE A 79 35.31 -5.94 -1.08
N VAL A 80 35.68 -4.77 -1.62
CA VAL A 80 34.98 -3.51 -1.33
C VAL A 80 33.57 -3.52 -1.90
N PHE A 81 33.38 -3.96 -3.16
CA PHE A 81 32.06 -4.03 -3.79
C PHE A 81 31.10 -4.97 -3.03
N THR A 82 31.61 -6.13 -2.62
CA THR A 82 30.85 -7.10 -1.80
C THR A 82 30.47 -6.50 -0.45
N SER A 83 31.39 -5.77 0.19
CA SER A 83 31.14 -5.10 1.47
C SER A 83 30.09 -4.00 1.35
N LEU A 84 30.14 -3.20 0.28
CA LEU A 84 29.13 -2.17 -0.02
C LEU A 84 27.74 -2.79 -0.23
N ALA A 85 27.65 -3.81 -1.07
CA ALA A 85 26.39 -4.49 -1.35
C ALA A 85 25.80 -5.14 -0.09
N THR A 86 26.62 -5.85 0.69
CA THR A 86 26.20 -6.50 1.94
C THR A 86 25.77 -5.47 2.99
N THR A 87 26.46 -4.33 3.09
CA THR A 87 26.08 -3.25 4.02
C THR A 87 24.74 -2.62 3.61
N LEU A 88 24.54 -2.41 2.31
CA LEU A 88 23.29 -1.88 1.77
C LEU A 88 22.11 -2.84 2.01
N GLU A 89 22.32 -4.15 1.83
CA GLU A 89 21.36 -5.21 2.16
C GLU A 89 20.98 -5.14 3.65
N PHE A 90 21.98 -5.11 4.54
CA PHE A 90 21.75 -5.01 5.98
C PHE A 90 20.98 -3.74 6.36
N GLY A 91 21.39 -2.57 5.85
CA GLY A 91 20.75 -1.29 6.11
C GLY A 91 19.30 -1.24 5.61
N THR A 92 19.05 -1.79 4.42
CA THR A 92 17.69 -1.88 3.86
C THR A 92 16.79 -2.74 4.74
N SER A 93 17.29 -3.90 5.20
CA SER A 93 16.56 -4.76 6.13
C SER A 93 16.19 -4.02 7.43
N LEU A 94 17.11 -3.22 7.99
CA LEU A 94 16.85 -2.43 9.20
C LEU A 94 15.79 -1.34 9.00
N ILE A 95 15.89 -0.58 7.89
CA ILE A 95 14.95 0.51 7.58
C ILE A 95 13.53 -0.06 7.48
N PHE A 96 13.37 -1.17 6.78
CA PHE A 96 12.05 -1.78 6.55
C PHE A 96 11.44 -2.40 7.81
N GLU A 97 12.28 -3.02 8.65
CA GLU A 97 11.80 -3.55 9.92
C GLU A 97 11.39 -2.41 10.87
N LYS A 98 12.15 -1.30 10.91
CA LYS A 98 11.85 -0.16 11.79
C LYS A 98 10.63 0.63 11.33
N LEU A 99 10.45 0.83 10.02
CA LEU A 99 9.38 1.68 9.48
C LEU A 99 8.06 0.94 9.25
N TYR A 100 8.13 -0.35 8.89
CA TYR A 100 6.96 -1.12 8.48
C TYR A 100 6.77 -2.41 9.30
N SER A 101 7.66 -2.73 10.24
CA SER A 101 7.67 -4.03 10.93
C SER A 101 7.73 -5.22 9.96
N LEU A 102 8.37 -5.02 8.79
CA LEU A 102 8.47 -5.99 7.71
C LEU A 102 9.90 -6.49 7.54
N LYS A 103 10.04 -7.81 7.49
CA LYS A 103 11.26 -8.45 6.98
C LYS A 103 11.07 -8.77 5.50
N LEU A 104 11.87 -8.14 4.65
CA LEU A 104 11.85 -8.32 3.20
C LEU A 104 12.36 -9.72 2.79
N TRP A 105 13.32 -10.24 3.54
CA TRP A 105 13.90 -11.58 3.40
C TRP A 105 14.33 -12.11 4.78
N ASP A 106 14.67 -13.40 4.86
CA ASP A 106 15.15 -14.04 6.08
C ASP A 106 16.23 -15.07 5.79
N TYR A 107 17.44 -14.77 6.22
CA TYR A 107 18.61 -15.64 6.05
C TYR A 107 19.03 -16.38 7.32
N SER A 108 18.15 -16.47 8.34
CA SER A 108 18.49 -17.06 9.65
C SER A 108 18.95 -18.51 9.58
N LYS A 109 18.55 -19.24 8.52
CA LYS A 109 18.91 -20.64 8.30
C LYS A 109 20.26 -20.84 7.58
N PHE A 110 20.87 -19.77 7.08
CA PHE A 110 22.10 -19.86 6.31
C PHE A 110 23.33 -19.66 7.20
N PHE A 111 24.43 -20.28 6.78
CA PHE A 111 25.72 -20.18 7.45
C PHE A 111 26.22 -18.73 7.52
N MET A 112 26.84 -18.36 8.66
CA MET A 112 27.32 -17.01 8.95
C MET A 112 26.28 -15.91 8.68
N ASN A 113 25.03 -16.15 9.09
CA ASN A 113 24.03 -15.10 9.04
C ASN A 113 24.19 -14.11 10.19
N VAL A 114 23.87 -12.84 9.93
CA VAL A 114 23.83 -11.79 10.96
C VAL A 114 22.37 -11.35 11.11
N GLN A 115 21.76 -11.72 12.25
CA GLN A 115 20.35 -11.42 12.58
C GLN A 115 19.34 -11.87 11.51
N GLY A 116 19.71 -12.85 10.67
CA GLY A 116 18.92 -13.26 9.50
C GLY A 116 18.78 -12.20 8.40
N ARG A 117 19.61 -11.13 8.40
CA ARG A 117 19.52 -10.02 7.43
C ARG A 117 20.50 -10.15 6.27
N ILE A 118 21.69 -10.66 6.55
CA ILE A 118 22.75 -10.94 5.58
C ILE A 118 23.33 -12.31 5.92
N CYS A 119 23.93 -12.98 4.96
CA CYS A 119 24.71 -14.20 5.20
C CYS A 119 25.82 -14.38 4.18
N LEU A 120 26.78 -15.24 4.47
CA LEU A 120 27.95 -15.46 3.61
C LEU A 120 27.57 -15.91 2.19
N LEU A 121 26.52 -16.73 2.04
CA LEU A 121 26.10 -17.24 0.73
C LEU A 121 25.68 -16.10 -0.21
N TYR A 122 24.77 -15.23 0.24
CA TYR A 122 24.31 -14.10 -0.58
C TYR A 122 25.40 -13.03 -0.76
N SER A 123 26.25 -12.79 0.25
CA SER A 123 27.47 -11.98 0.06
C SER A 123 28.39 -12.54 -1.03
N THR A 124 28.50 -13.87 -1.14
CA THR A 124 29.29 -14.49 -2.24
C THR A 124 28.61 -14.28 -3.60
N TYR A 125 27.28 -14.34 -3.67
CA TYR A 125 26.55 -13.98 -4.88
C TYR A 125 26.77 -12.51 -5.27
N TRP A 126 26.78 -11.59 -4.30
CA TRP A 126 27.11 -10.18 -4.54
C TRP A 126 28.54 -10.01 -5.06
N ALA A 127 29.51 -10.79 -4.56
CA ALA A 127 30.88 -10.78 -5.07
C ALA A 127 30.94 -11.17 -6.55
N VAL A 128 30.35 -12.30 -6.93
CA VAL A 128 30.32 -12.76 -8.33
C VAL A 128 29.56 -11.78 -9.22
N LEU A 129 28.40 -11.30 -8.76
CA LEU A 129 27.60 -10.33 -9.50
C LEU A 129 28.36 -9.02 -9.71
N SER A 130 29.13 -8.55 -8.74
CA SER A 130 29.91 -7.31 -8.87
C SER A 130 30.98 -7.40 -9.96
N ILE A 131 31.61 -8.57 -10.12
CA ILE A 131 32.59 -8.83 -11.19
C ILE A 131 31.91 -8.78 -12.55
N VAL A 132 30.80 -9.52 -12.70
CA VAL A 132 30.04 -9.55 -13.95
C VAL A 132 29.50 -8.15 -14.28
N PHE A 133 29.03 -7.45 -13.26
CA PHE A 133 28.47 -6.11 -13.39
C PHE A 133 29.50 -5.12 -13.90
N ILE A 134 30.67 -5.02 -13.25
CA ILE A 134 31.69 -4.02 -13.63
C ILE A 134 32.37 -4.35 -14.97
N ARG A 135 32.49 -5.65 -15.32
CA ARG A 135 33.17 -6.07 -16.56
C ARG A 135 32.27 -6.07 -17.79
N TYR A 136 30.98 -6.31 -17.63
CA TYR A 136 30.08 -6.53 -18.77
C TYR A 136 28.83 -5.65 -18.73
N ILE A 137 28.11 -5.62 -17.61
CA ILE A 137 26.80 -4.94 -17.53
C ILE A 137 26.98 -3.42 -17.56
N HIS A 138 27.81 -2.87 -16.68
CA HIS A 138 28.03 -1.42 -16.59
C HIS A 138 28.63 -0.84 -17.88
N PRO A 139 29.70 -1.40 -18.49
CA PRO A 139 30.24 -0.88 -19.75
C PRO A 139 29.21 -0.89 -20.89
N GLY A 140 28.36 -1.92 -20.97
CA GLY A 140 27.28 -1.96 -21.97
C GLY A 140 26.26 -0.84 -21.78
N ILE A 141 25.86 -0.58 -20.52
CA ILE A 141 24.88 0.47 -20.19
C ILE A 141 25.50 1.86 -20.37
N GLU A 142 26.76 2.05 -19.98
CA GLU A 142 27.51 3.30 -20.19
C GLU A 142 27.69 3.58 -21.69
N SER A 143 28.08 2.59 -22.48
CA SER A 143 28.19 2.75 -23.93
C SER A 143 26.87 3.14 -24.57
N PHE A 144 25.74 2.56 -24.12
CA PHE A 144 24.43 2.93 -24.63
C PHE A 144 24.04 4.36 -24.19
N HIS A 145 24.27 4.73 -22.93
CA HIS A 145 24.04 6.10 -22.42
C HIS A 145 24.81 7.13 -23.25
N ASN A 146 26.06 6.85 -23.60
CA ASN A 146 26.89 7.72 -24.42
C ASN A 146 26.39 7.90 -25.87
N THR A 147 25.48 7.04 -26.37
CA THR A 147 24.83 7.25 -27.67
C THR A 147 23.65 8.24 -27.62
N LEU A 148 23.14 8.54 -26.43
CA LEU A 148 21.96 9.38 -26.22
C LEU A 148 22.36 10.85 -26.08
N SER A 149 21.49 11.75 -26.55
CA SER A 149 21.74 13.18 -26.35
C SER A 149 21.59 13.57 -24.87
N PRO A 150 22.46 14.44 -24.31
CA PRO A 150 22.37 14.83 -22.90
C PRO A 150 21.03 15.47 -22.52
N LYS A 151 20.36 16.16 -23.45
CA LYS A 151 19.04 16.74 -23.22
C LYS A 151 17.98 15.65 -22.98
N LEU A 152 18.05 14.57 -23.76
CA LEU A 152 17.13 13.45 -23.65
C LEU A 152 17.33 12.71 -22.32
N THR A 153 18.58 12.41 -21.95
CA THR A 153 18.86 11.66 -20.72
C THR A 153 18.51 12.45 -19.46
N VAL A 154 18.72 13.78 -19.46
CA VAL A 154 18.22 14.69 -18.40
C VAL A 154 16.69 14.65 -18.31
N LEU A 155 15.98 14.78 -19.43
CA LEU A 155 14.51 14.77 -19.44
C LEU A 155 13.96 13.44 -18.91
N LEU A 156 14.51 12.31 -19.39
CA LEU A 156 14.11 10.98 -18.94
C LEU A 156 14.38 10.79 -17.45
N SER A 157 15.54 11.22 -16.96
CA SER A 157 15.89 11.15 -15.53
C SER A 157 14.94 11.98 -14.66
N ALA A 158 14.56 13.18 -15.11
CA ALA A 158 13.62 14.04 -14.38
C ALA A 158 12.20 13.45 -14.33
N VAL A 159 11.68 12.97 -15.47
CA VAL A 159 10.37 12.30 -15.54
C VAL A 159 10.36 11.05 -14.65
N PHE A 160 11.45 10.29 -14.68
CA PHE A 160 11.57 9.10 -13.85
C PHE A 160 11.61 9.42 -12.36
N LEU A 161 12.37 10.44 -11.93
CA LEU A 161 12.41 10.84 -10.52
C LEU A 161 11.04 11.26 -10.02
N LEU A 162 10.25 11.95 -10.84
CA LEU A 162 8.86 12.26 -10.52
C LEU A 162 8.03 10.98 -10.36
N TYR A 163 8.11 10.05 -11.31
CA TYR A 163 7.44 8.75 -11.24
C TYR A 163 7.81 7.98 -9.97
N LEU A 164 9.11 7.84 -9.69
CA LEU A 164 9.63 7.13 -8.53
C LEU A 164 9.16 7.76 -7.22
N SER A 165 9.11 9.10 -7.16
CA SER A 165 8.65 9.82 -5.97
C SER A 165 7.16 9.56 -5.70
N VAL A 166 6.35 9.58 -6.75
CA VAL A 166 4.91 9.28 -6.66
C VAL A 166 4.68 7.83 -6.24
N ASP A 167 5.36 6.89 -6.88
CA ASP A 167 5.26 5.46 -6.57
C ASP A 167 5.76 5.14 -5.15
N LEU A 168 6.89 5.71 -4.74
CA LEU A 168 7.40 5.57 -3.38
C LEU A 168 6.41 6.11 -2.35
N TYR A 169 5.82 7.28 -2.60
CA TYR A 169 4.82 7.86 -1.71
C TYR A 169 3.62 6.91 -1.54
N PHE A 170 3.02 6.46 -2.65
CA PHE A 170 1.87 5.57 -2.59
C PHE A 170 2.22 4.20 -2.00
N SER A 171 3.33 3.59 -2.41
CA SER A 171 3.82 2.33 -1.88
C SER A 171 4.06 2.44 -0.36
N ALA A 172 4.77 3.47 0.10
CA ALA A 172 5.01 3.70 1.52
C ALA A 172 3.71 3.86 2.33
N ARG A 173 2.73 4.60 1.80
CA ARG A 173 1.41 4.74 2.43
C ARG A 173 0.71 3.40 2.51
N ILE A 174 0.69 2.63 1.43
CA ILE A 174 0.04 1.31 1.37
C ILE A 174 0.68 0.35 2.39
N TYR A 175 2.00 0.20 2.39
CA TYR A 175 2.68 -0.74 3.29
C TYR A 175 2.63 -0.30 4.76
N ARG A 176 2.65 1.01 5.05
CA ARG A 176 2.45 1.51 6.42
C ARG A 176 1.04 1.21 6.92
N CYS A 177 0.05 1.33 6.06
CA CYS A 177 -1.31 1.00 6.45
C CYS A 177 -1.54 -0.51 6.50
N PHE A 178 -0.94 -1.28 5.59
CA PHE A 178 -0.97 -2.73 5.63
C PHE A 178 -0.30 -3.28 6.87
N SER A 179 0.85 -2.74 7.29
CA SER A 179 1.50 -3.14 8.53
C SER A 179 0.63 -2.86 9.76
N VAL A 180 0.01 -1.67 9.83
CA VAL A 180 -0.97 -1.33 10.88
C VAL A 180 -2.20 -2.24 10.83
N PHE A 181 -2.69 -2.58 9.64
CA PHE A 181 -3.87 -3.42 9.40
C PHE A 181 -3.61 -4.92 9.65
N ALA A 182 -2.45 -5.44 9.24
CA ALA A 182 -2.02 -6.83 9.44
C ALA A 182 -1.78 -7.14 10.93
N ILE A 183 -1.38 -6.13 11.72
CA ILE A 183 -1.34 -6.22 13.18
C ILE A 183 -2.77 -6.33 13.77
N GLY A 184 -3.80 -5.88 13.05
CA GLY A 184 -5.19 -5.74 13.53
C GLY A 184 -6.23 -6.77 13.05
N LEU A 185 -5.88 -7.79 12.25
CA LEU A 185 -6.84 -8.73 11.66
C LEU A 185 -6.85 -10.14 12.28
N LYS A 186 -8.06 -10.75 12.39
CA LYS A 186 -8.31 -12.18 12.12
C LYS A 186 -9.69 -12.46 11.51
N ALA A 187 -9.75 -13.35 10.49
CA ALA A 187 -10.71 -14.46 10.41
C ALA A 187 -10.39 -15.42 9.25
N ASP A 188 -10.49 -16.73 9.52
CA ASP A 188 -10.20 -17.88 8.64
C ASP A 188 -11.20 -18.09 7.48
N ARG A 189 -11.63 -17.03 6.80
CA ARG A 189 -12.46 -17.16 5.58
C ARG A 189 -12.36 -15.97 4.62
N PHE A 190 -11.26 -15.22 4.69
CA PHE A 190 -10.97 -14.04 3.87
C PHE A 190 -10.41 -14.35 2.46
N GLY A 191 -10.39 -15.63 2.06
CA GLY A 191 -9.53 -16.14 0.98
C GLY A 191 -9.95 -15.83 -0.46
N SER A 192 -11.21 -15.48 -0.74
CA SER A 192 -11.69 -15.37 -2.14
C SER A 192 -11.84 -13.93 -2.65
N MET A 193 -12.17 -12.95 -1.80
CA MET A 193 -12.49 -11.58 -2.23
C MET A 193 -11.28 -10.63 -2.22
N LEU A 194 -10.22 -10.96 -1.46
CA LEU A 194 -9.02 -10.11 -1.28
C LEU A 194 -7.90 -10.34 -2.31
N ARG A 195 -8.17 -11.17 -3.34
CA ARG A 195 -7.16 -11.92 -4.07
C ARG A 195 -6.22 -11.08 -4.94
N THR A 196 -6.61 -9.87 -5.32
CA THR A 196 -5.89 -9.09 -6.35
C THR A 196 -5.08 -7.93 -5.79
N THR A 197 -5.59 -7.14 -4.84
CA THR A 197 -4.89 -5.90 -4.43
C THR A 197 -4.16 -5.98 -3.07
N LEU A 198 -4.66 -6.75 -2.11
CA LEU A 198 -4.08 -6.86 -0.76
C LEU A 198 -3.11 -8.05 -0.60
N MET A 199 -3.09 -8.93 -1.59
CA MET A 199 -2.27 -10.11 -1.62
C MET A 199 -0.82 -9.85 -2.08
N ARG A 200 -0.59 -8.79 -2.86
CA ARG A 200 0.77 -8.48 -3.34
C ARG A 200 1.77 -8.34 -2.20
N PRO A 201 1.52 -7.57 -1.13
CA PRO A 201 2.40 -7.55 0.05
C PRO A 201 2.65 -8.95 0.63
N LEU A 202 1.60 -9.77 0.76
CA LEU A 202 1.67 -11.10 1.40
C LEU A 202 2.47 -12.11 0.60
N TYR A 203 2.39 -12.06 -0.73
CA TYR A 203 3.18 -12.91 -1.63
C TYR A 203 4.59 -12.38 -1.85
N VAL A 204 4.77 -11.06 -1.82
CA VAL A 204 6.07 -10.44 -2.07
C VAL A 204 6.98 -10.54 -0.86
N PHE A 205 6.47 -10.60 0.37
CA PHE A 205 7.31 -10.68 1.57
C PHE A 205 7.13 -12.00 2.35
N PRO A 206 8.19 -12.83 2.44
CA PRO A 206 8.13 -14.17 3.01
C PRO A 206 7.85 -14.19 4.52
N ASN A 207 7.95 -13.07 5.22
CA ASN A 207 7.59 -13.00 6.65
C ASN A 207 6.32 -12.20 6.93
N LEU A 208 5.77 -11.54 5.91
CA LEU A 208 4.55 -10.76 6.09
C LEU A 208 3.35 -11.68 6.32
N HIS A 209 3.31 -12.83 5.65
CA HIS A 209 2.34 -13.86 5.96
C HIS A 209 2.52 -14.35 7.41
N ILE A 210 3.73 -14.49 7.95
CA ILE A 210 3.90 -14.86 9.37
C ILE A 210 3.38 -13.76 10.29
N VAL A 211 3.67 -12.49 10.05
CA VAL A 211 3.10 -11.38 10.85
C VAL A 211 1.57 -11.36 10.74
N PHE A 212 1.03 -11.60 9.55
CA PHE A 212 -0.41 -11.65 9.29
C PHE A 212 -1.08 -12.87 9.94
N PHE A 213 -0.55 -14.08 9.71
CA PHE A 213 -1.05 -15.40 10.15
C PHE A 213 -0.62 -15.79 11.59
N ARG A 214 0.34 -15.12 12.23
CA ARG A 214 0.70 -15.33 13.65
C ARG A 214 -0.14 -14.45 14.57
N ASN A 215 -0.64 -13.32 14.07
CA ASN A 215 -1.58 -12.43 14.77
C ASN A 215 -3.06 -12.85 14.63
N LEU A 216 -3.41 -13.69 13.64
CA LEU A 216 -3.55 -15.14 13.83
C LEU A 216 -3.98 -15.78 15.19
N ASN A 217 -4.33 -15.11 16.32
CA ASN A 217 -5.09 -15.69 17.47
C ASN A 217 -5.82 -14.63 18.36
N PRO A 218 -6.73 -14.98 19.32
CA PRO A 218 -7.86 -14.14 19.79
C PRO A 218 -7.50 -12.77 20.37
N ILE A 219 -6.22 -12.49 20.52
CA ILE A 219 -5.65 -11.19 20.85
C ILE A 219 -5.88 -10.15 19.74
N GLY A 220 -5.95 -10.51 18.46
CA GLY A 220 -6.32 -9.58 17.37
C GLY A 220 -7.80 -9.19 17.43
N ILE A 221 -8.68 -10.11 17.84
CA ILE A 221 -10.03 -9.77 18.26
C ILE A 221 -9.97 -8.93 19.52
N ILE A 222 -9.14 -9.25 20.52
CA ILE A 222 -8.95 -8.40 21.69
C ILE A 222 -8.42 -7.02 21.30
N TYR A 223 -7.62 -6.81 20.24
CA TYR A 223 -7.05 -5.51 19.85
C TYR A 223 -7.85 -4.73 18.81
N LEU A 224 -8.56 -5.37 17.89
CA LEU A 224 -9.62 -4.72 17.12
C LEU A 224 -10.78 -4.42 18.06
N THR A 225 -11.15 -5.34 18.96
CA THR A 225 -12.02 -5.02 20.09
C THR A 225 -11.35 -4.15 21.13
N SER A 226 -10.01 -3.97 21.21
CA SER A 226 -9.34 -3.01 22.12
C SER A 226 -9.22 -1.65 21.47
N PHE A 227 -9.15 -1.58 20.14
CA PHE A 227 -9.24 -0.38 19.32
C PHE A 227 -10.69 0.08 19.39
N LEU A 228 -11.65 -0.79 19.05
CA LEU A 228 -13.07 -0.60 19.29
C LEU A 228 -13.41 -0.47 20.81
N GLN A 229 -12.61 -0.96 21.77
CA GLN A 229 -12.76 -0.71 23.22
C GLN A 229 -12.06 0.57 23.68
N THR A 230 -11.03 1.05 22.97
CA THR A 230 -10.56 2.43 23.12
C THR A 230 -11.54 3.41 22.47
N LEU A 231 -12.38 2.93 21.54
CA LEU A 231 -13.61 3.57 21.10
C LEU A 231 -14.80 3.27 22.05
N LYS A 232 -14.72 2.27 22.96
CA LYS A 232 -15.58 2.14 24.17
C LYS A 232 -15.14 3.10 25.27
N ARG A 233 -14.68 4.31 24.93
CA ARG A 233 -15.00 5.40 25.85
C ARG A 233 -16.52 5.42 25.89
N LYS A 234 -17.13 5.23 27.07
CA LYS A 234 -18.59 5.38 27.21
C LYS A 234 -18.91 6.75 26.62
N PRO A 235 -19.57 6.82 25.44
CA PRO A 235 -19.65 8.06 24.70
C PRO A 235 -20.28 9.09 25.63
N ARG A 236 -19.61 10.23 25.82
CA ARG A 236 -20.17 11.28 26.68
C ARG A 236 -21.48 11.72 26.02
N ASP A 237 -22.45 12.15 26.80
CA ASP A 237 -23.72 12.62 26.24
C ASP A 237 -23.51 13.74 25.20
N ARG A 238 -22.47 14.54 25.40
CA ARG A 238 -21.98 15.52 24.41
C ARG A 238 -21.56 14.90 23.08
N ASP A 239 -20.82 13.79 23.09
CA ASP A 239 -20.32 13.13 21.89
C ASP A 239 -21.51 12.57 21.06
N ARG A 240 -22.52 12.01 21.75
CA ARG A 240 -23.78 11.57 21.13
C ARG A 240 -24.58 12.74 20.55
N SER A 241 -24.63 13.86 21.25
CA SER A 241 -25.32 15.07 20.78
C SER A 241 -24.66 15.61 19.51
N ILE A 242 -23.33 15.78 19.50
CA ILE A 242 -22.60 16.29 18.32
C ILE A 242 -22.79 15.35 17.12
N PHE A 243 -22.58 14.05 17.32
CA PHE A 243 -22.80 13.06 16.26
C PHE A 243 -24.25 13.09 15.76
N GLY A 244 -25.21 13.17 16.67
CA GLY A 244 -26.63 13.25 16.34
C GLY A 244 -26.98 14.48 15.51
N GLU A 245 -26.43 15.65 15.83
CA GLU A 245 -26.64 16.88 15.05
C GLU A 245 -26.08 16.73 13.63
N ILE A 246 -24.86 16.20 13.47
CA ILE A 246 -24.28 15.96 12.13
C ILE A 246 -25.11 14.91 11.37
N CYS A 247 -25.55 13.85 12.03
CA CYS A 247 -26.40 12.83 11.41
C CYS A 247 -27.71 13.42 10.90
N LYS A 248 -28.38 14.27 11.69
CA LYS A 248 -29.66 14.90 11.31
C LYS A 248 -29.57 15.68 10.00
N GLU A 249 -28.41 16.28 9.69
CA GLU A 249 -28.18 16.98 8.42
C GLU A 249 -28.36 16.07 7.20
N ILE A 250 -28.15 14.75 7.36
CA ILE A 250 -28.27 13.75 6.30
C ILE A 250 -29.53 12.89 6.52
N THR A 251 -29.70 12.33 7.72
CA THR A 251 -30.74 11.34 8.00
C THR A 251 -32.15 11.91 7.99
N ASN A 252 -32.36 13.22 8.20
CA ASN A 252 -33.71 13.80 8.16
C ASN A 252 -34.31 13.83 6.74
N ASN A 253 -33.49 13.66 5.70
CA ASN A 253 -34.00 13.61 4.34
C ASN A 253 -34.78 12.31 4.11
N PRO A 254 -36.05 12.37 3.64
CA PRO A 254 -36.84 11.17 3.34
C PRO A 254 -36.13 10.22 2.37
N LYS A 255 -35.36 10.77 1.43
CA LYS A 255 -34.63 9.99 0.45
C LYS A 255 -33.55 9.13 1.09
N TYR A 256 -32.91 9.60 2.15
CA TYR A 256 -31.93 8.80 2.90
C TYR A 256 -32.57 7.66 3.70
N GLN A 257 -33.83 7.83 4.13
CA GLN A 257 -34.56 6.78 4.85
C GLN A 257 -34.87 5.56 3.97
N GLU A 258 -34.93 5.72 2.64
CA GLU A 258 -35.12 4.61 1.70
C GLU A 258 -33.99 3.56 1.76
N LEU A 259 -32.80 3.92 2.25
CA LEU A 259 -31.71 2.97 2.45
C LEU A 259 -32.04 1.84 3.44
N LYS A 260 -33.07 2.01 4.27
CA LYS A 260 -33.56 0.97 5.19
C LYS A 260 -34.16 -0.24 4.47
N GLU A 261 -34.64 -0.03 3.25
CA GLU A 261 -35.26 -1.09 2.43
C GLU A 261 -34.22 -1.93 1.69
N ILE A 262 -32.96 -1.47 1.62
CA ILE A 262 -31.92 -2.11 0.83
C ILE A 262 -31.03 -2.95 1.73
N ARG A 263 -31.03 -4.26 1.48
CA ARG A 263 -30.29 -5.22 2.30
C ARG A 263 -28.78 -5.17 2.06
N HIS A 264 -28.03 -4.94 3.14
CA HIS A 264 -26.58 -4.96 3.21
C HIS A 264 -26.10 -5.95 4.29
N HIS A 265 -25.78 -7.17 3.87
CA HIS A 265 -25.36 -8.27 4.77
C HIS A 265 -26.43 -8.65 5.81
N SER A 266 -26.11 -8.54 7.11
CA SER A 266 -27.04 -8.78 8.24
C SER A 266 -28.01 -7.62 8.48
N SER A 267 -27.72 -6.45 7.93
CA SER A 267 -28.49 -5.23 8.17
C SER A 267 -28.94 -4.60 6.85
N ASP A 268 -29.55 -3.44 6.94
CA ASP A 268 -29.84 -2.54 5.83
C ASP A 268 -28.70 -1.51 5.64
N LEU A 269 -28.66 -0.86 4.47
CA LEU A 269 -27.65 0.16 4.14
C LEU A 269 -27.68 1.35 5.11
N TYR A 270 -28.87 1.76 5.56
CA TYR A 270 -28.99 2.85 6.54
C TYR A 270 -28.25 2.50 7.84
N SER A 271 -28.52 1.32 8.39
CA SER A 271 -27.90 0.82 9.61
C SER A 271 -26.39 0.62 9.45
N HIS A 272 -25.94 0.14 8.29
CA HIS A 272 -24.52 0.01 7.97
C HIS A 272 -23.83 1.38 7.99
N ASN A 273 -24.37 2.35 7.24
CA ASN A 273 -23.81 3.70 7.12
C ASN A 273 -23.74 4.41 8.48
N ILE A 274 -24.77 4.26 9.32
CA ILE A 274 -24.76 4.83 10.68
C ILE A 274 -23.65 4.21 11.54
N LYS A 275 -23.40 2.90 11.45
CA LYS A 275 -22.29 2.25 12.19
C LYS A 275 -20.94 2.74 11.69
N VAL A 276 -20.73 2.80 10.37
CA VAL A 276 -19.48 3.31 9.77
C VAL A 276 -19.25 4.76 10.20
N ALA A 277 -20.27 5.62 10.10
CA ALA A 277 -20.22 7.01 10.51
C ALA A 277 -19.93 7.18 12.00
N TRP A 278 -20.51 6.34 12.86
CA TRP A 278 -20.24 6.38 14.30
C TRP A 278 -18.78 6.06 14.61
N TYR A 279 -18.21 5.03 14.01
CA TYR A 279 -16.79 4.71 14.21
C TYR A 279 -15.88 5.78 13.59
N ALA A 280 -16.27 6.34 12.44
CA ALA A 280 -15.57 7.45 11.82
C ALA A 280 -15.52 8.69 12.73
N PHE A 281 -16.64 9.04 13.37
CA PHE A 281 -16.74 10.13 14.36
C PHE A 281 -15.75 9.94 15.51
N LEU A 282 -15.73 8.75 16.12
CA LEU A 282 -14.87 8.47 17.27
C LEU A 282 -13.38 8.50 16.89
N VAL A 283 -13.03 8.09 15.67
CA VAL A 283 -11.67 8.16 15.15
C VAL A 283 -11.29 9.61 14.83
N ALA A 284 -12.18 10.38 14.22
CA ALA A 284 -11.94 11.78 13.84
C ALA A 284 -11.65 12.66 15.06
N ASP A 285 -12.43 12.53 16.14
CA ASP A 285 -12.24 13.28 17.39
C ASP A 285 -10.86 13.00 18.00
N LYS A 286 -10.45 11.73 18.05
CA LYS A 286 -9.15 11.33 18.60
C LYS A 286 -7.98 11.77 17.71
N ALA A 287 -8.16 11.71 16.40
CA ALA A 287 -7.14 12.08 15.42
C ALA A 287 -7.08 13.59 15.12
N ARG A 288 -7.96 14.40 15.73
CA ARG A 288 -8.11 15.85 15.48
C ARG A 288 -8.35 16.17 14.00
N LEU A 289 -9.13 15.32 13.32
CA LEU A 289 -9.51 15.49 11.91
C LEU A 289 -10.83 16.25 11.78
N ASN A 290 -11.20 16.63 10.55
CA ASN A 290 -12.49 17.27 10.30
C ASN A 290 -13.64 16.28 10.52
N THR A 291 -14.16 16.29 11.75
CA THR A 291 -15.17 15.34 12.22
C THR A 291 -16.46 15.45 11.44
N ARG A 292 -16.88 16.67 11.06
CA ARG A 292 -18.13 16.88 10.32
C ARG A 292 -18.04 16.29 8.90
N GLU A 293 -16.99 16.61 8.15
CA GLU A 293 -16.81 16.09 6.79
C GLU A 293 -16.61 14.57 6.78
N MET A 294 -15.85 14.04 7.73
CA MET A 294 -15.60 12.59 7.83
C MET A 294 -16.89 11.80 8.13
N VAL A 295 -17.75 12.31 9.03
CA VAL A 295 -19.04 11.68 9.35
C VAL A 295 -20.01 11.80 8.19
N ARG A 296 -20.14 12.96 7.56
CA ARG A 296 -21.03 13.16 6.40
C ARG A 296 -20.61 12.28 5.22
N GLY A 297 -19.32 12.24 4.90
CA GLY A 297 -18.78 11.35 3.87
C GLY A 297 -19.03 9.87 4.19
N ALA A 298 -18.86 9.47 5.45
CA ALA A 298 -19.17 8.10 5.90
C ALA A 298 -20.67 7.77 5.86
N LEU A 299 -21.57 8.72 6.08
CA LEU A 299 -23.01 8.49 5.92
C LEU A 299 -23.40 8.30 4.44
N LEU A 300 -22.67 8.92 3.53
CA LEU A 300 -23.01 8.99 2.11
C LEU A 300 -22.21 8.04 1.21
N HIS A 301 -21.26 7.27 1.76
CA HIS A 301 -20.35 6.43 0.96
C HIS A 301 -21.09 5.39 0.11
N ASP A 302 -22.11 4.75 0.70
CA ASP A 302 -23.01 3.77 0.08
C ASP A 302 -24.40 4.39 -0.19
N PHE A 303 -24.45 5.60 -0.75
CA PHE A 303 -25.70 6.32 -1.01
C PHE A 303 -26.33 5.99 -2.38
N PHE A 304 -26.80 4.75 -2.53
CA PHE A 304 -27.46 4.26 -3.74
C PHE A 304 -28.76 3.52 -3.42
N PHE A 305 -29.65 3.42 -4.42
CA PHE A 305 -31.07 3.03 -4.23
C PHE A 305 -31.49 1.75 -4.97
N TYR A 306 -30.60 0.77 -5.14
CA TYR A 306 -30.91 -0.46 -5.88
C TYR A 306 -30.28 -1.68 -5.21
N ASP A 307 -30.88 -2.87 -5.41
CA ASP A 307 -30.29 -4.13 -4.95
C ASP A 307 -29.43 -4.78 -6.05
N TRP A 308 -28.12 -4.65 -5.90
CA TRP A 308 -27.15 -5.18 -6.86
C TRP A 308 -27.14 -6.71 -6.98
N ARG A 309 -27.82 -7.45 -6.09
CA ARG A 309 -27.91 -8.92 -6.16
C ARG A 309 -29.05 -9.40 -7.06
N THR A 310 -30.09 -8.58 -7.24
CA THR A 310 -31.31 -8.93 -7.97
C THR A 310 -31.45 -8.09 -9.24
N GLU A 311 -31.05 -6.82 -9.20
CA GLU A 311 -31.06 -5.92 -10.34
C GLU A 311 -29.76 -6.10 -11.16
N LYS A 312 -29.85 -6.85 -12.27
CA LYS A 312 -28.73 -7.01 -13.22
C LYS A 312 -28.31 -5.66 -13.82
N SER A 313 -27.01 -5.53 -14.06
CA SER A 313 -26.28 -4.32 -14.42
C SER A 313 -26.60 -3.70 -15.79
N GLU A 314 -27.81 -3.83 -16.33
CA GLU A 314 -28.15 -3.17 -17.60
C GLU A 314 -28.07 -1.63 -17.50
N ARG A 315 -28.19 -1.09 -16.28
CA ARG A 315 -28.03 0.36 -16.02
C ARG A 315 -26.57 0.86 -16.00
N PHE A 316 -25.57 -0.01 -15.85
CA PHE A 316 -24.18 0.42 -15.61
C PHE A 316 -23.16 -0.43 -16.38
N ILE A 317 -22.27 0.24 -17.14
CA ILE A 317 -21.21 -0.39 -17.94
C ILE A 317 -20.18 -1.13 -17.05
N LEU A 318 -20.01 -0.68 -15.80
CA LEU A 318 -19.02 -1.22 -14.85
C LEU A 318 -19.67 -2.09 -13.76
N PRO A 319 -18.93 -3.08 -13.21
CA PRO A 319 -19.40 -3.87 -12.07
C PRO A 319 -19.76 -2.99 -10.87
N HIS A 320 -20.74 -3.42 -10.07
CA HIS A 320 -21.28 -2.66 -8.93
C HIS A 320 -20.20 -2.00 -8.05
N GLY A 321 -19.14 -2.72 -7.70
CA GLY A 321 -18.05 -2.20 -6.85
C GLY A 321 -17.25 -1.03 -7.43
N PHE A 322 -17.37 -0.76 -8.73
CA PHE A 322 -16.76 0.37 -9.42
C PHE A 322 -17.77 1.48 -9.77
N SER A 323 -19.05 1.14 -9.90
CA SER A 323 -20.10 2.09 -10.31
C SER A 323 -20.80 2.77 -9.15
N HIS A 324 -21.04 2.07 -8.02
CA HIS A 324 -21.75 2.68 -6.89
C HIS A 324 -21.00 3.84 -6.20
N PRO A 325 -19.65 3.93 -6.15
CA PRO A 325 -19.00 5.11 -5.58
C PRO A 325 -19.30 6.36 -6.41
N ILE A 326 -19.31 6.21 -7.75
CA ILE A 326 -19.63 7.29 -8.70
C ILE A 326 -21.10 7.69 -8.55
N LEU A 327 -21.99 6.71 -8.49
CA LEU A 327 -23.42 6.97 -8.31
C LEU A 327 -23.71 7.61 -6.96
N SER A 328 -23.05 7.18 -5.89
CA SER A 328 -23.26 7.73 -4.54
C SER A 328 -22.80 9.18 -4.46
N VAL A 329 -21.70 9.56 -5.13
CA VAL A 329 -21.32 10.97 -5.28
C VAL A 329 -22.42 11.75 -5.99
N LYS A 330 -22.90 11.25 -7.14
CA LYS A 330 -23.93 11.93 -7.93
C LYS A 330 -25.21 12.13 -7.10
N ASN A 331 -25.71 11.07 -6.46
CA ASN A 331 -26.90 11.13 -5.63
C ASN A 331 -26.73 12.10 -4.45
N ALA A 332 -25.56 12.08 -3.81
CA ALA A 332 -25.26 12.97 -2.70
C ALA A 332 -25.25 14.44 -3.14
N GLU A 333 -24.64 14.75 -4.29
CA GLU A 333 -24.60 16.10 -4.84
C GLU A 333 -25.97 16.59 -5.30
N GLU A 334 -26.78 15.71 -5.88
CA GLU A 334 -28.15 16.03 -6.32
C GLU A 334 -29.08 16.34 -5.14
N ILE A 335 -28.95 15.60 -4.03
CA ILE A 335 -29.87 15.68 -2.90
C ILE A 335 -29.42 16.71 -1.84
N TYR A 336 -28.11 16.83 -1.59
CA TYR A 336 -27.55 17.68 -0.53
C TYR A 336 -26.76 18.89 -1.05
N GLY A 337 -26.64 19.04 -2.37
CA GLY A 337 -25.85 20.09 -2.99
C GLY A 337 -24.35 19.77 -3.02
N PRO A 338 -23.51 20.75 -3.38
CA PRO A 338 -22.09 20.53 -3.61
C PRO A 338 -21.36 19.93 -2.41
N LEU A 339 -20.70 18.80 -2.63
CA LEU A 339 -19.86 18.15 -1.62
C LEU A 339 -18.52 18.88 -1.47
N THR A 340 -17.98 18.84 -0.24
CA THR A 340 -16.59 19.23 0.02
C THR A 340 -15.62 18.27 -0.66
N SER A 341 -14.36 18.69 -0.82
CA SER A 341 -13.34 17.84 -1.44
C SER A 341 -13.06 16.58 -0.63
N VAL A 342 -13.16 16.64 0.70
CA VAL A 342 -12.99 15.49 1.61
C VAL A 342 -14.19 14.54 1.50
N GLU A 343 -15.42 15.04 1.57
CA GLU A 343 -16.62 14.19 1.44
C GLU A 343 -16.68 13.48 0.08
N ARG A 344 -16.42 14.21 -1.01
CA ARG A 344 -16.40 13.62 -2.36
C ARG A 344 -15.32 12.54 -2.47
N ASP A 345 -14.14 12.76 -1.91
CA ASP A 345 -13.05 11.79 -1.94
C ASP A 345 -13.35 10.55 -1.07
N ILE A 346 -13.98 10.72 0.10
CA ILE A 346 -14.50 9.61 0.91
C ILE A 346 -15.45 8.76 0.07
N ILE A 347 -16.49 9.37 -0.49
CA ILE A 347 -17.55 8.63 -1.20
C ILE A 347 -17.00 7.99 -2.48
N SER A 348 -16.23 8.70 -3.29
CA SER A 348 -15.72 8.16 -4.56
C SER A 348 -14.64 7.08 -4.39
N LYS A 349 -13.94 7.04 -3.26
CA LYS A 349 -12.77 6.17 -3.07
C LYS A 349 -12.87 5.21 -1.89
N HIS A 350 -14.00 5.15 -1.18
CA HIS A 350 -14.16 4.22 -0.07
C HIS A 350 -13.94 2.76 -0.50
N MET A 351 -14.25 2.40 -1.75
CA MET A 351 -13.98 1.06 -2.30
C MET A 351 -12.52 0.74 -2.56
N TRP A 352 -11.60 1.70 -2.44
CA TRP A 352 -10.17 1.41 -2.50
C TRP A 352 -9.82 0.30 -1.47
N PRO A 353 -9.01 -0.71 -1.82
CA PRO A 353 -8.17 -0.83 -3.01
C PRO A 353 -8.81 -1.60 -4.19
N LEU A 354 -10.14 -1.78 -4.21
CA LEU A 354 -10.83 -2.29 -5.38
C LEU A 354 -10.79 -1.28 -6.53
N THR A 355 -11.03 0.00 -6.22
CA THR A 355 -10.83 1.11 -7.16
C THR A 355 -9.34 1.46 -7.24
N LEU A 356 -8.85 1.76 -8.45
CA LEU A 356 -7.41 1.95 -8.71
C LEU A 356 -6.85 3.25 -8.14
N VAL A 357 -7.70 4.28 -7.97
CA VAL A 357 -7.27 5.60 -7.49
C VAL A 357 -7.31 5.62 -5.97
N PRO A 358 -6.18 5.81 -5.28
CA PRO A 358 -6.13 5.83 -3.82
C PRO A 358 -6.80 7.08 -3.21
N PRO A 359 -7.32 6.96 -1.97
CA PRO A 359 -7.80 8.08 -1.18
C PRO A 359 -6.75 9.20 -1.09
N LEU A 360 -7.17 10.44 -1.33
CA LEU A 360 -6.28 11.60 -1.25
C LEU A 360 -6.13 12.08 0.20
N TYR A 361 -7.23 12.06 0.96
CA TYR A 361 -7.28 12.53 2.34
C TYR A 361 -7.16 11.38 3.35
N LEU A 362 -6.69 11.72 4.56
CA LEU A 362 -6.57 10.74 5.63
C LEU A 362 -7.95 10.26 6.10
N GLU A 363 -8.94 11.14 6.09
CA GLU A 363 -10.35 10.88 6.37
C GLU A 363 -10.90 9.81 5.42
N SER A 364 -10.76 10.00 4.11
CA SER A 364 -11.15 9.05 3.07
C SER A 364 -10.51 7.68 3.27
N PHE A 365 -9.23 7.68 3.61
CA PHE A 365 -8.49 6.46 3.89
C PHE A 365 -9.04 5.72 5.12
N LEU A 366 -9.31 6.45 6.21
CA LEU A 366 -9.83 5.89 7.45
C LEU A 366 -11.27 5.38 7.28
N VAL A 367 -12.14 6.13 6.60
CA VAL A 367 -13.51 5.68 6.31
C VAL A 367 -13.48 4.39 5.48
N SER A 368 -12.61 4.29 4.47
CA SER A 368 -12.44 3.07 3.68
C SER A 368 -12.08 1.84 4.53
N ILE A 369 -11.23 1.98 5.55
CA ILE A 369 -10.91 0.89 6.47
C ILE A 369 -12.08 0.56 7.40
N ILE A 370 -12.72 1.59 7.95
CA ILE A 370 -13.83 1.44 8.90
C ILE A 370 -15.01 0.73 8.24
N ASP A 371 -15.37 1.13 7.02
CA ASP A 371 -16.36 0.47 6.17
C ASP A 371 -16.11 -1.05 6.10
N LYS A 372 -14.92 -1.47 5.65
CA LYS A 372 -14.55 -2.90 5.54
C LYS A 372 -14.60 -3.62 6.88
N ALA A 373 -14.20 -2.96 7.97
CA ALA A 373 -14.28 -3.54 9.30
C ALA A 373 -15.73 -3.75 9.74
N VAL A 374 -16.62 -2.78 9.52
CA VAL A 374 -18.05 -2.87 9.84
C VAL A 374 -18.73 -3.93 8.98
N ALA A 375 -18.53 -3.91 7.67
CA ALA A 375 -19.07 -4.92 6.75
C ALA A 375 -18.65 -6.34 7.16
N SER A 376 -17.38 -6.51 7.57
CA SER A 376 -16.87 -7.80 8.06
C SER A 376 -17.55 -8.25 9.36
N MET A 377 -17.77 -7.33 10.31
CA MET A 377 -18.46 -7.65 11.56
C MET A 377 -19.92 -8.07 11.33
N GLU A 378 -20.62 -7.35 10.44
CA GLU A 378 -21.99 -7.67 10.00
C GLU A 378 -22.06 -9.05 9.37
N TRP A 379 -21.13 -9.36 8.47
CA TRP A 379 -21.08 -10.66 7.81
C TRP A 379 -20.80 -11.82 8.77
N LEU A 380 -19.90 -11.62 9.75
CA LEU A 380 -19.63 -12.61 10.79
C LEU A 380 -20.86 -12.87 11.65
N SER A 381 -21.63 -11.83 11.99
CA SER A 381 -22.86 -11.99 12.80
C SER A 381 -23.87 -12.92 12.13
N LEU A 382 -24.01 -12.88 10.80
CA LEU A 382 -24.88 -13.80 10.04
C LEU A 382 -24.48 -15.27 10.19
N ILE A 383 -23.18 -15.56 10.11
CA ILE A 383 -22.67 -16.95 10.17
C ILE A 383 -22.91 -17.54 11.56
N TRP A 384 -22.74 -16.73 12.59
CA TRP A 384 -22.94 -17.15 13.98
C TRP A 384 -24.41 -17.43 14.31
N VAL A 385 -25.35 -16.63 13.78
CA VAL A 385 -26.79 -16.88 13.94
C VAL A 385 -27.19 -18.17 13.22
N LYS A 386 -26.78 -18.36 11.95
CA LYS A 386 -27.08 -19.58 11.19
C LYS A 386 -26.57 -20.89 11.81
N ARG A 387 -25.53 -20.84 12.65
CA ARG A 387 -24.98 -22.01 13.37
C ARG A 387 -25.73 -22.35 14.66
N LYS A 388 -26.54 -21.45 15.19
CA LYS A 388 -27.39 -21.72 16.37
C LYS A 388 -28.73 -22.34 15.99
N ASP A 389 -29.17 -22.11 14.75
CA ASP A 389 -30.44 -22.60 14.21
C ASP A 389 -30.28 -23.89 13.38
N SER A 390 -29.07 -24.48 13.37
CA SER A 390 -28.71 -25.75 12.72
C SER A 390 -28.18 -26.72 13.77
#